data_AF-A0A178GJ95-F1
#
_entry.id   AF-A0A178GJ95-F1
#
_cell.length_a   1.000
_cell.length_b   1.000
_cell.length_c   1.000
_cell.angle_alpha   90.00
_cell.angle_beta   90.00
_cell.angle_gamma   90.00
#
_symmetry.space_group_name_H-M   'P 1'
#
loop_
_entity.id
_entity.type
_entity.pdbx_description
1 polymer ?
#
loop_
_entity_poly.entity_id
_entity_poly.type
_entity_poly.pdbx_seq_one_letter_code
_entity_poly.pdbx_strand_id
1 'polypeptide(L)' 'MKIVSAPYTREHGFRALKRLHKVIILNQFIRSDLHKLYQAMLHLERYMERLNRKSSKSAFKRRKKA' A
#
# COMPACT_ATOMS: atom_id res chain seq x y z
N MET A 1 -2.16 -9.51 10.72
CA MET A 1 -2.69 -8.39 9.90
C MET A 1 -4.09 -8.78 9.44
N LYS A 2 -5.16 -8.05 9.79
CA LYS A 2 -6.52 -8.43 9.30
C LYS A 2 -6.56 -8.29 7.77
N ILE A 3 -6.67 -9.42 7.07
CA ILE A 3 -6.87 -9.48 5.62
C ILE A 3 -8.32 -9.04 5.40
N VAL A 4 -8.48 -7.83 4.87
CA VAL A 4 -9.81 -7.30 4.58
C VAL A 4 -10.16 -7.80 3.18
N SER A 5 -11.30 -8.47 3.00
CA SER A 5 -11.68 -9.04 1.69
C SER A 5 -12.19 -8.01 0.68
N ALA A 6 -12.19 -6.72 1.01
CA ALA A 6 -12.59 -5.70 0.04
C ALA A 6 -11.63 -5.70 -1.19
N PRO A 7 -12.15 -5.43 -2.39
CA PRO A 7 -11.36 -5.46 -3.61
C PRO A 7 -10.27 -4.38 -3.59
N TYR A 8 -9.16 -4.65 -4.27
CA TYR A 8 -8.12 -3.65 -4.50
C TYR A 8 -8.62 -2.64 -5.54
N THR A 9 -8.44 -1.35 -5.27
CA THR A 9 -8.69 -0.29 -6.24
C THR A 9 -7.60 -0.26 -7.31
N ARG A 10 -7.91 0.29 -8.49
CA ARG A 10 -6.93 0.54 -9.56
C ARG A 10 -5.75 1.39 -9.07
N GLU A 11 -6.00 2.34 -8.16
CA GLU A 11 -4.97 3.19 -7.57
C GLU A 11 -3.94 2.39 -6.75
N HIS A 12 -4.39 1.38 -6.00
CA HIS A 12 -3.47 0.49 -5.27
C HIS A 12 -2.55 -0.28 -6.22
N GLY A 13 -3.10 -0.82 -7.32
CA GLY A 13 -2.32 -1.52 -8.32
C GLY A 13 -1.28 -0.62 -8.97
N PHE A 14 -1.67 0.61 -9.35
CA PHE A 14 -0.75 1.55 -9.99
C PHE A 14 0.40 1.99 -9.07
N ARG A 15 0.11 2.24 -7.79
CA ARG A 15 1.16 2.58 -6.80
C ARG A 15 2.07 1.40 -6.49
N ALA A 16 1.52 0.19 -6.37
CA ALA A 16 2.30 -1.03 -6.19
C ALA A 16 3.24 -1.25 -7.38
N LEU A 17 2.74 -1.08 -8.60
CA LEU A 17 3.54 -1.19 -9.83
C LEU A 17 4.64 -0.12 -9.89
N LYS A 18 4.35 1.13 -9.50
CA LYS A 18 5.35 2.20 -9.43
C LYS A 18 6.49 1.86 -8.46
N ARG A 19 6.19 1.25 -7.32
CA ARG A 19 7.22 0.77 -6.37
C ARG A 19 7.99 -0.40 -6.93
N LEU A 20 7.30 -1.36 -7.54
CA LEU A 20 7.91 -2.52 -8.18
C LEU A 20 8.91 -2.07 -9.25
N HIS A 21 8.52 -1.12 -10.09
CA HIS A 21 9.37 -0.51 -11.11
C HIS A 21 10.65 0.09 -10.53
N LYS A 22 10.55 0.79 -9.39
CA LYS A 22 11.73 1.34 -8.69
C LYS A 22 12.68 0.23 -8.20
N VAL A 23 12.13 -0.87 -7.68
CA VAL A 23 12.94 -2.02 -7.22
C VAL A 23 13.62 -2.73 -8.40
N ILE A 24 12.92 -2.83 -9.55
CA ILE A 24 13.47 -3.40 -10.79
C ILE A 24 14.66 -2.56 -11.28
N ILE A 25 14.54 -1.23 -11.31
CA ILE A 25 15.65 -0.33 -11.70
C ILE A 25 16.88 -0.52 -10.81
N LEU A 26 16.66 -0.77 -9.51
CA LEU A 26 17.75 -0.98 -8.54
C LEU A 26 18.36 -2.39 -8.62
N ASN A 27 17.87 -3.25 -9.52
CA ASN A 27 18.31 -4.64 -9.73
C ASN A 27 18.32 -5.50 -8.46
N GLN A 28 17.47 -5.17 -7.48
CA GLN A 28 17.41 -5.85 -6.17
C GLN A 28 16.41 -7.02 -6.16
N PHE A 29 16.09 -7.63 -7.31
CA PHE A 29 15.02 -8.64 -7.36
C PHE A 29 15.36 -9.87 -8.20
N ILE A 30 14.81 -11.01 -7.76
CA ILE A 30 14.85 -12.28 -8.45
C ILE A 30 13.56 -12.40 -9.28
N ARG A 31 13.68 -12.55 -10.61
CA ARG A 31 12.53 -12.60 -11.55
C ARG A 31 11.45 -13.61 -11.17
N SER A 32 11.84 -14.72 -10.53
CA SER A 32 10.95 -15.80 -10.12
C SER A 32 9.91 -15.38 -9.07
N ASP A 33 10.19 -14.37 -8.25
CA ASP A 33 9.30 -13.92 -7.17
C ASP A 33 8.52 -12.65 -7.50
N LEU A 34 8.53 -12.19 -8.76
CA LEU A 34 7.83 -10.97 -9.19
C LEU A 34 6.35 -10.98 -8.80
N HIS A 35 5.67 -12.12 -8.94
CA HIS A 35 4.27 -12.25 -8.60
C HIS A 35 4.01 -12.08 -7.08
N LYS A 36 4.81 -12.75 -6.25
CA LYS A 36 4.72 -12.64 -4.78
C LYS A 36 5.08 -11.24 -4.32
N LEU A 37 6.09 -10.63 -4.94
CA LEU A 37 6.51 -9.27 -4.65
C LEU A 37 5.40 -8.26 -5.00
N TYR A 38 4.74 -8.44 -6.14
CA TYR A 38 3.60 -7.62 -6.53
C TYR A 38 2.43 -7.75 -5.55
N GLN A 39 2.09 -8.97 -5.13
CA GLN A 39 1.08 -9.19 -4.08
C GLN A 39 1.46 -8.52 -2.76
N ALA A 40 2.73 -8.63 -2.33
CA ALA A 40 3.22 -7.98 -1.12
C ALA A 40 3.11 -6.44 -1.21
N MET A 41 3.47 -5.85 -2.36
CA MET A 41 3.34 -4.40 -2.61
C MET A 41 1.88 -3.94 -2.61
N LEU A 42 0.95 -4.74 -3.15
CA LEU A 42 -0.49 -4.47 -3.07
C LEU A 42 -0.99 -4.44 -1.62
N HIS A 43 -0.58 -5.42 -0.81
CA HIS A 43 -0.91 -5.45 0.62
C HIS A 43 -0.33 -4.24 1.37
N LEU A 44 0.88 -3.80 1.00
CA LEU A 44 1.53 -2.63 1.58
C LEU A 44 0.76 -1.34 1.27
N GLU A 45 0.41 -1.11 0.00
CA GLU A 45 -0.35 0.09 -0.40
C GLU A 45 -1.69 0.20 0.33
N ARG A 46 -2.37 -0.93 0.49
CA ARG A 46 -3.60 -1.01 1.27
C ARG A 46 -3.39 -0.73 2.75
N TYR A 47 -2.28 -1.20 3.31
CA TYR A 47 -1.92 -0.90 4.68
C TYR A 47 -1.64 0.59 4.88
N MET A 48 -0.91 1.21 3.95
CA MET A 48 -0.64 2.64 3.98
C MET A 48 -1.92 3.48 3.87
N GLU A 49 -2.88 3.08 3.03
CA GLU A 49 -4.18 3.75 2.98
C GLU A 49 -4.91 3.67 4.33
N ARG A 50 -4.93 2.50 4.98
CA ARG A 50 -5.53 2.36 6.32
C ARG A 50 -4.83 3.25 7.35
N LEU A 51 -3.50 3.35 7.28
CA LEU A 51 -2.72 4.19 8.17
C LEU A 51 -3.07 5.67 7.98
N ASN A 52 -3.14 6.14 6.72
CA ASN A 52 -3.54 7.51 6.38
C ASN A 52 -4.99 7.81 6.77
N ARG A 53 -5.91 6.84 6.64
CA ARG A 53 -7.29 6.98 7.11
C ARG A 53 -7.39 7.05 8.64
N LYS A 54 -6.49 6.40 9.38
CA LYS A 54 -6.43 6.53 10.84
C LYS A 54 -5.87 7.88 11.28
N SER A 55 -4.80 8.36 10.62
CA SER A 55 -4.19 9.65 10.94
C SER A 55 -5.11 10.84 10.64
N SER A 56 -5.89 10.77 9.55
CA SER A 56 -6.89 11.80 9.22
C SER A 56 -8.06 11.83 10.21
N LYS A 57 -8.53 10.67 10.69
CA LYS A 57 -9.55 10.58 11.75
C LYS A 57 -9.05 11.13 13.09
N SER A 58 -7.78 10.90 13.45
CA SER A 58 -7.21 11.48 14.68
C SER A 58 -7.01 12.99 14.57
N ALA A 59 -6.60 13.50 13.40
CA ALA A 59 -6.46 14.94 13.15
C ALA A 59 -7.82 15.66 13.23
N PHE A 60 -8.87 15.08 12.65
CA PHE A 60 -10.22 15.62 12.73
C PHE A 60 -10.78 15.62 14.17
N LYS A 61 -10.49 14.57 14.95
CA LYS A 61 -10.85 14.52 16.38
C LYS A 61 -10.16 15.59 17.23
N ARG A 62 -8.89 15.93 16.94
CA ARG A 62 -8.17 17.02 17.64
C ARG A 62 -8.76 18.38 17.31
N ARG A 63 -9.11 18.64 16.05
CA ARG A 63 -9.73 19.92 15.62
C ARG A 63 -11.14 20.18 16.19
N LYS A 64 -11.91 19.13 16.53
CA LYS A 64 -13.22 19.26 17.18
C LYS A 64 -13.17 19.43 18.71
N LYS A 65 -11.99 19.26 19.32
CA LYS A 65 -11.78 19.40 20.77
C LYS A 65 -11.07 20.70 21.16
N ALA A 66 -10.64 21.49 20.18
CA ALA A 66 -10.18 22.87 20.35
C ALA A 66 -11.34 23.78 19.95
#